data_AF-A0A936NMY9-F1
#
_entry.id   AF-A0A936NMY9-F1
#
_cell.length_a   1.000
_cell.length_b   1.000
_cell.length_c   1.000
_cell.angle_alpha   90.00
_cell.angle_beta   90.00
_cell.angle_gamma   90.00
#
_symmetry.space_group_name_H-M   'P 1'
#
loop_
_entity.id
_entity.type
_entity.pdbx_description
1 polymer ?
#
loop_
_entity_poly.entity_id
_entity_poly.type
_entity_poly.pdbx_seq_one_letter_code
_entity_poly.pdbx_strand_id
1 'polypeptide(L)' 'MASTLDQVSAETEQALIAQAEASGLSVDDYLKRLLGVANNIPQIISGSVEEFIQAMESLAEKDVQPLPRDFSREDIYFP' A
#
# COMPACT_ATOMS: atom_id res chain seq x y z
N MET A 1 -21.98 21.27 -4.91
CA MET A 1 -20.86 20.75 -4.11
C MET A 1 -20.18 19.74 -5.02
N ALA A 2 -18.92 19.96 -5.39
CA ALA A 2 -18.20 19.04 -6.27
C ALA A 2 -17.88 17.78 -5.48
N SER A 3 -18.32 16.63 -5.96
CA SER A 3 -17.96 15.35 -5.36
C SER A 3 -16.50 15.08 -5.70
N THR A 4 -15.70 14.66 -4.72
CA THR A 4 -14.27 14.32 -4.91
C THR A 4 -14.02 13.23 -5.96
N LEU A 5 -15.08 12.60 -6.46
CA LEU A 5 -15.08 11.51 -7.43
C LEU A 5 -15.55 11.91 -8.84
N ASP A 6 -15.81 13.21 -9.10
CA ASP A 6 -16.36 13.69 -10.38
C ASP A 6 -15.49 13.36 -11.62
N GLN A 7 -14.23 12.94 -11.43
CA GLN A 7 -13.29 12.54 -12.50
C GLN A 7 -12.94 11.05 -12.49
N VAL A 8 -13.64 10.26 -11.69
CA VAL A 8 -13.40 8.83 -11.52
C VAL A 8 -14.45 8.07 -12.32
N SER A 9 -14.11 6.89 -12.86
CA SER A 9 -15.11 6.07 -13.54
C SER A 9 -16.20 5.63 -12.55
N ALA A 10 -17.44 5.52 -13.03
CA ALA A 10 -18.56 5.12 -12.18
C ALA A 10 -18.35 3.76 -11.49
N GLU A 11 -17.64 2.84 -12.15
CA GLU A 11 -17.26 1.54 -11.58
C GLU A 11 -16.30 1.71 -10.39
N THR A 12 -15.28 2.55 -10.55
CA THR A 12 -14.32 2.80 -9.47
C THR A 12 -14.94 3.61 -8.33
N GLU A 13 -15.84 4.55 -8.63
CA GLU A 13 -16.64 5.25 -7.61
C GLU A 13 -17.46 4.28 -6.77
N GLN A 14 -18.19 3.35 -7.39
CA GLN A 14 -18.98 2.33 -6.68
C GLN A 14 -18.09 1.42 -5.83
N ALA A 15 -16.93 1.00 -6.35
CA ALA A 15 -15.99 0.19 -5.60
C ALA A 15 -15.45 0.92 -4.35
N LEU A 16 -15.14 2.21 -4.47
CA LEU A 16 -14.68 3.04 -3.36
C LEU A 16 -15.78 3.25 -2.31
N ILE A 17 -17.02 3.48 -2.72
CA ILE A 17 -18.17 3.60 -1.80
C ILE A 17 -18.37 2.30 -1.03
N ALA A 18 -18.41 1.16 -1.72
CA ALA A 18 -18.61 -0.16 -1.09
C ALA A 18 -17.49 -0.50 -0.09
N GLN A 19 -16.24 -0.18 -0.42
CA GLN A 19 -15.10 -0.36 0.47
C GLN A 19 -15.13 0.57 1.70
N ALA A 20 -15.55 1.83 1.51
CA ALA A 20 -15.71 2.78 2.58
C ALA A 20 -16.80 2.33 3.57
N GLU A 21 -17.96 1.88 3.05
CA GLU A 21 -19.06 1.33 3.84
C GLU A 21 -18.66 0.06 4.59
N ALA A 22 -17.95 -0.87 3.94
CA ALA A 22 -17.43 -2.08 4.58
C ALA A 22 -16.43 -1.76 5.72
N SER A 23 -15.74 -0.64 5.61
CA SER A 23 -14.81 -0.14 6.64
C SER A 23 -15.49 0.73 7.72
N GLY A 24 -16.80 1.00 7.59
CA GLY A 24 -17.54 1.90 8.48
C GLY A 24 -17.08 3.37 8.41
N LEU A 25 -16.47 3.77 7.29
CA LEU A 25 -15.90 5.10 7.08
C LEU A 25 -16.72 5.88 6.06
N SER A 26 -16.65 7.21 6.15
CA SER A 26 -17.07 8.05 5.02
C SER A 26 -16.10 7.85 3.85
N VAL A 27 -16.56 8.07 2.62
CA VAL A 27 -15.69 7.92 1.43
C VAL A 27 -14.48 8.85 1.50
N ASP A 28 -14.67 10.08 2.02
CA ASP A 28 -13.59 11.04 2.19
C ASP A 28 -12.56 10.57 3.24
N ASP A 29 -13.02 9.99 4.35
CA ASP A 29 -12.13 9.42 5.38
C ASP A 29 -11.41 8.16 4.90
N TYR A 30 -12.10 7.34 4.10
CA TYR A 30 -11.51 6.17 3.45
C TYR A 30 -10.40 6.58 2.48
N LEU A 31 -10.63 7.63 1.68
CA LEU A 31 -9.62 8.18 0.77
C LEU A 31 -8.43 8.80 1.54
N LYS A 32 -8.69 9.56 2.61
CA LYS A 32 -7.63 10.09 3.48
C LYS A 32 -6.80 8.98 4.13
N ARG A 33 -7.43 7.86 4.48
CA ARG A 33 -6.75 6.66 5.00
C ARG A 33 -5.90 5.97 3.93
N LEU A 34 -6.45 5.77 2.73
CA LEU A 34 -5.73 5.21 1.59
C LEU A 34 -4.50 6.03 1.20
N LEU A 35 -4.64 7.36 1.17
CA LEU A 35 -3.58 8.28 0.79
C LEU A 35 -2.59 8.58 1.94
N GLY A 36 -2.81 8.02 3.13
CA GLY A 36 -1.96 8.28 4.31
C GLY A 36 -2.00 9.73 4.80
N VAL A 37 -2.95 10.54 4.32
CA VAL A 37 -3.13 11.95 4.71
C VAL A 37 -3.82 12.07 6.07
N ALA A 38 -4.48 11.00 6.51
CA ALA A 38 -4.93 10.85 7.89
C ALA A 38 -3.71 10.69 8.81
N ASN A 39 -3.08 11.82 9.17
CA ASN A 39 -1.82 11.98 9.91
C ASN A 39 -1.70 11.27 11.28
N ASN A 40 -2.59 10.34 11.65
CA ASN A 40 -2.54 9.61 12.92
C ASN A 40 -3.20 8.23 12.91
N ILE A 41 -3.60 7.68 11.76
CA ILE A 41 -4.06 6.29 11.72
C ILE A 41 -2.81 5.44 11.44
N PRO A 42 -2.26 4.71 12.43
CA PRO A 42 -1.19 3.77 12.15
C PRO A 42 -1.70 2.86 11.04
N GLN A 43 -0.94 2.79 9.95
CA GLN A 43 -1.14 1.72 8.97
C GLN A 43 -1.01 0.44 9.78
N ILE A 44 -2.15 -0.20 10.06
CA ILE A 44 -2.16 -1.54 10.61
C ILE A 44 -1.57 -2.36 9.47
N ILE A 45 -0.26 -2.52 9.49
CA ILE A 45 0.39 -3.61 8.78
C ILE A 45 -0.28 -4.82 9.39
N SER A 46 -1.19 -5.42 8.64
CA SER A 46 -1.93 -6.62 9.03
C SER A 46 -0.94 -7.79 9.03
N GLY A 47 0.04 -7.73 9.92
CA GLY A 47 0.94 -8.83 10.19
C GLY A 47 1.66 -8.63 11.51
N SER A 48 1.81 -9.74 12.24
CA SER A 48 2.61 -9.72 13.47
C SER A 48 4.09 -9.55 13.14
N VAL A 49 4.88 -9.15 14.13
CA VAL A 49 6.34 -9.11 13.98
C VAL A 49 6.88 -10.51 13.63
N GLU A 50 6.25 -11.56 14.16
CA GLU A 50 6.56 -12.95 13.82
C GLU A 50 6.31 -13.26 12.34
N GLU A 51 5.21 -12.79 11.75
CA GLU A 51 4.95 -12.97 10.31
C GLU A 51 5.96 -12.23 9.43
N PHE A 52 6.41 -11.04 9.87
CA PHE A 52 7.48 -10.32 9.19
C PHE A 52 8.82 -11.07 9.25
N ILE A 53 9.19 -11.60 10.42
CA ILE A 53 10.42 -12.39 10.59
C ILE A 53 10.37 -13.65 9.72
N GLN A 54 9.25 -14.36 9.72
CA GLN A 54 9.07 -15.57 8.92
C GLN A 54 9.15 -15.28 7.42
N ALA A 55 8.61 -14.15 6.96
CA ALA A 55 8.74 -13.73 5.56
C ALA A 55 10.20 -13.39 5.19
N MET A 56 10.95 -12.76 6.11
CA MET A 56 12.37 -12.46 5.92
C MET A 56 13.24 -13.72 5.89
N GLU A 57 12.97 -14.68 6.77
CA GLU A 57 13.65 -15.98 6.77
C GLU A 57 13.36 -16.77 5.49
N SER A 58 12.10 -16.80 5.05
CA SER A 58 11.72 -17.42 3.77
C SER A 58 12.38 -16.76 2.56
N LEU A 59 12.60 -15.44 2.59
CA LEU A 59 13.33 -14.72 1.55
C LEU A 59 14.83 -15.06 1.56
N ALA A 60 15.42 -15.27 2.74
CA ALA A 60 16.82 -15.66 2.89
C ALA A 60 17.09 -17.12 2.49
N GLU A 61 16.09 -18.00 2.64
CA GLU A 61 16.16 -19.39 2.16
C GLU A 61 16.01 -19.52 0.64
N LYS A 62 15.40 -18.53 -0.02
CA LYS A 62 15.51 -18.42 -1.48
C LYS A 62 16.96 -18.15 -1.82
N ASP A 63 17.48 -18.87 -2.79
CA ASP A 63 18.84 -18.71 -3.32
C ASP A 63 18.93 -17.34 -4.03
N VAL A 64 19.06 -16.27 -3.23
CA VAL A 64 19.18 -14.90 -3.73
C VAL A 64 20.56 -14.81 -4.33
N GLN A 65 20.62 -14.81 -5.66
CA GLN A 65 21.88 -14.64 -6.36
C GLN A 65 22.54 -13.34 -5.89
N PRO A 66 23.83 -13.37 -5.54
CA PRO A 66 24.53 -12.15 -5.17
C PRO A 66 24.40 -11.15 -6.32
N LEU A 67 24.23 -9.88 -5.95
CA LEU A 67 24.20 -8.82 -6.95
C LEU A 67 25.47 -8.88 -7.81
N PRO A 68 25.37 -8.62 -9.13
CA PRO A 68 26.54 -8.50 -9.99
C PRO A 68 27.56 -7.56 -9.37
N ARG A 69 28.86 -7.82 -9.58
CA ARG A 69 29.93 -6.94 -9.05
C ARG A 69 29.82 -5.49 -9.48
N ASP A 70 29.19 -5.26 -10.62
CA ASP A 70 29.00 -3.95 -11.22
C ASP A 70 27.67 -3.30 -10.80
N PHE A 71 26.86 -3.99 -10.00
CA PHE A 71 25.61 -3.43 -9.49
C PHE A 71 25.92 -2.31 -8.50
N SER A 72 25.53 -1.11 -8.89
CA SER A 72 25.71 0.10 -8.12
C SER A 72 24.37 0.61 -7.61
N ARG A 73 24.42 1.58 -6.69
CA ARG A 73 23.19 2.26 -6.24
C ARG A 73 22.57 3.08 -7.37
N GLU A 74 23.35 3.49 -8.37
CA GLU A 74 22.85 4.31 -9.49
C GLU A 74 21.86 3.52 -10.35
N ASP A 75 22.02 2.20 -10.47
CA ASP A 75 21.11 1.31 -11.21
C ASP A 75 19.69 1.25 -10.60
N ILE A 76 19.52 1.66 -9.34
CA ILE A 76 18.21 1.73 -8.65
C ILE A 76 17.50 3.05 -8.97
N TYR A 77 18.26 4.14 -9.08
CA TYR A 77 17.72 5.50 -9.22
C TYR A 77 17.69 5.99 -10.67
N PHE A 78 18.46 5.37 -11.55
CA PHE A 78 18.63 5.75 -12.95
C PHE A 78 18.57 4.50 -13.87
N PRO A 79 17.41 3.84 -13.97
CA PRO A 79 17.23 2.67 -14.85
C PRO A 79 17.25 3.02 -16.34
#